data_AF-A0A2N5MEQ8-F1
#
_entry.id   AF-A0A2N5MEQ8-F1
#
_cell.length_a   1.000
_cell.length_b   1.000
_cell.length_c   1.000
_cell.angle_alpha   90.00
_cell.angle_beta   90.00
_cell.angle_gamma   90.00
#
_symmetry.space_group_name_H-M   'P 1'
#
loop_
_entity.id
_entity.type
_entity.pdbx_description
1 polymer ?
#
loop_
_entity_poly.entity_id
_entity_poly.type
_entity_poly.pdbx_seq_one_letter_code
_entity_poly.pdbx_strand_id
1 'polypeptide(L)'
;MPRLSENVNVYKFITPMLISGFFFFISFYLRILDVYFYIFTLPFYALFLMISLYLFYQTDKKMIQHEDHVTDKSWNRYSFYHNCVGIYFVLSVVLFFVSVIYIPFYHDGGQIFIWYCAPMSLLCLISLINSRKRLKENNNDTPAKTG
;
A
#
# COMPACT_ATOMS: atom_id res chain seq x y z
N MET A 1 -17.43 -23.61 20.89
CA MET A 1 -16.83 -22.26 21.01
C MET A 1 -15.76 -22.11 19.93
N PRO A 2 -16.05 -21.49 18.78
CA PRO A 2 -15.04 -21.26 17.77
C PRO A 2 -14.13 -20.11 18.25
N ARG A 3 -12.84 -20.39 18.43
CA ARG A 3 -11.80 -19.37 18.59
C ARG A 3 -11.68 -18.63 17.27
N LEU A 4 -12.52 -17.63 17.08
CA LEU A 4 -12.37 -16.66 16.02
C LEU A 4 -11.15 -15.82 16.39
N SER A 5 -9.95 -16.29 16.02
CA SER A 5 -8.80 -15.40 15.96
C SER A 5 -9.20 -14.33 14.96
N GLU A 6 -9.64 -13.20 15.49
CA GLU A 6 -9.84 -11.96 14.77
C GLU A 6 -8.45 -11.41 14.40
N ASN A 7 -7.69 -12.25 13.68
CA ASN A 7 -6.48 -11.89 12.99
C ASN A 7 -6.94 -10.85 11.98
N VAL A 8 -6.61 -9.60 12.24
CA VAL A 8 -6.61 -8.53 11.25
C VAL A 8 -6.01 -9.14 10.00
N ASN A 9 -6.84 -9.41 9.02
CA ASN A 9 -6.48 -10.33 7.95
C ASN A 9 -5.59 -9.57 6.95
N VAL A 10 -4.31 -9.44 7.29
CA VAL A 10 -3.27 -8.74 6.53
C VAL A 10 -3.26 -9.20 5.07
N TYR A 11 -3.57 -10.47 4.85
CA TYR A 11 -3.71 -11.08 3.53
C TYR A 11 -4.79 -10.42 2.67
N LYS A 12 -5.85 -9.85 3.24
CA LYS A 12 -6.94 -9.20 2.47
C LYS A 12 -6.45 -7.98 1.69
N PHE A 13 -5.51 -7.20 2.22
CA PHE A 13 -4.97 -6.04 1.49
C PHE A 13 -3.68 -6.38 0.75
N ILE A 14 -2.87 -7.34 1.24
CA ILE A 14 -1.65 -7.81 0.57
C ILE A 14 -1.98 -8.51 -0.74
N THR A 15 -3.03 -9.34 -0.78
CA THR A 15 -3.41 -10.10 -2.00
C THR A 15 -3.65 -9.18 -3.21
N PRO A 16 -4.54 -8.17 -3.14
CA PRO A 16 -4.72 -7.24 -4.26
C PRO A 16 -3.45 -6.42 -4.55
N MET A 17 -2.59 -6.20 -3.55
CA MET A 17 -1.31 -5.52 -3.76
C MET A 17 -0.29 -6.37 -4.53
N LEU A 18 -0.22 -7.67 -4.25
CA LEU A 18 0.63 -8.59 -5.01
C LEU A 18 0.12 -8.76 -6.44
N ILE A 19 -1.20 -8.84 -6.60
CA ILE A 19 -1.84 -8.89 -7.92
C ILE A 19 -1.53 -7.60 -8.70
N SER A 20 -1.62 -6.42 -8.06
CA SER A 20 -1.25 -5.17 -8.73
C SER A 20 0.22 -5.17 -9.14
N GLY A 21 1.14 -5.58 -8.24
CA GLY A 21 2.55 -5.71 -8.56
C GLY A 21 2.82 -6.65 -9.74
N PHE A 22 2.11 -7.78 -9.81
CA PHE A 22 2.20 -8.71 -10.94
C PHE A 22 1.79 -8.07 -12.27
N PHE A 23 0.64 -7.37 -12.31
CA PHE A 23 0.22 -6.63 -13.50
C PHE A 23 1.18 -5.50 -13.86
N PHE A 24 1.83 -4.87 -12.88
CA PHE A 24 2.84 -3.86 -13.11
C PHE A 24 4.08 -4.42 -13.80
N PHE A 25 4.63 -5.53 -13.31
CA PHE A 25 5.77 -6.20 -13.95
C PHE A 25 5.43 -6.72 -15.34
N ILE A 26 4.21 -7.26 -15.53
CA ILE A 26 3.73 -7.65 -16.86
C ILE A 26 3.68 -6.45 -17.80
N SER A 27 3.14 -5.31 -17.34
CA SER A 27 3.07 -4.08 -18.15
C SER A 27 4.47 -3.63 -18.57
N PHE A 28 5.42 -3.68 -17.64
CA PHE A 28 6.82 -3.32 -17.92
C PHE A 28 7.46 -4.28 -18.92
N TYR A 29 7.25 -5.58 -18.76
CA TYR A 29 7.74 -6.61 -19.66
C TYR A 29 7.16 -6.48 -21.08
N LEU A 30 5.85 -6.24 -21.19
CA LEU A 30 5.17 -6.00 -22.46
C LEU A 30 5.67 -4.72 -23.15
N ARG A 31 6.01 -3.68 -22.38
CA ARG A 31 6.61 -2.46 -22.93
C ARG A 31 8.01 -2.71 -23.49
N ILE A 32 8.85 -3.51 -22.82
CA ILE A 32 10.18 -3.92 -23.32
C ILE A 32 10.05 -4.69 -24.63
N LEU A 33 9.04 -5.55 -24.77
CA LEU A 33 8.74 -6.28 -25.99
C LEU A 33 8.08 -5.41 -27.09
N ASP A 34 7.88 -4.12 -26.83
CA ASP A 34 7.22 -3.15 -27.71
C ASP A 34 5.78 -3.55 -28.11
N VAL A 35 5.09 -4.29 -27.24
CA VAL A 35 3.73 -4.76 -27.47
C VAL A 35 2.73 -3.81 -26.83
N TYR A 36 1.88 -3.15 -27.62
CA TYR A 36 0.84 -2.20 -27.16
C TYR A 36 -0.15 -2.73 -26.11
N PHE A 37 -0.17 -4.04 -25.85
CA PHE A 37 -1.01 -4.67 -24.82
C PHE A 37 -0.74 -4.14 -23.40
N TYR A 38 0.42 -3.51 -23.16
CA TYR A 38 0.73 -2.89 -21.86
C TYR A 38 -0.31 -1.82 -21.44
N ILE A 39 -0.98 -1.19 -22.41
CA ILE A 39 -2.03 -0.18 -22.18
C ILE A 39 -3.23 -0.78 -21.43
N PHE A 40 -3.51 -2.07 -21.62
CA PHE A 40 -4.61 -2.75 -20.92
C PHE A 40 -4.19 -3.24 -19.53
N THR A 41 -2.92 -3.55 -19.30
CA THR A 41 -2.45 -4.11 -18.03
C THR A 41 -2.22 -3.04 -16.96
N LEU A 42 -1.86 -1.82 -17.35
CA LEU A 42 -1.72 -0.65 -16.47
C LEU A 42 -3.00 -0.26 -15.70
N PRO A 43 -4.19 -0.18 -16.32
CA PRO A 43 -5.42 0.11 -15.58
C PRO A 43 -5.78 -1.01 -14.61
N PHE A 44 -5.50 -2.28 -14.92
CA PHE A 44 -5.66 -3.37 -13.94
C PHE A 44 -4.73 -3.18 -12.73
N TYR A 45 -3.46 -2.87 -12.97
CA TYR A 45 -2.52 -2.52 -11.90
C TYR A 45 -3.07 -1.40 -11.00
N ALA A 46 -3.53 -0.30 -11.61
CA ALA A 46 -4.06 0.85 -10.89
C ALA A 46 -5.31 0.50 -10.07
N LEU A 47 -6.22 -0.29 -10.64
CA LEU A 47 -7.48 -0.69 -10.01
C LEU A 47 -7.21 -1.60 -8.80
N PHE A 48 -6.36 -2.61 -8.93
CA PHE A 48 -6.01 -3.49 -7.81
C PHE A 48 -5.25 -2.76 -6.70
N LEU A 49 -4.39 -1.81 -7.06
CA LEU A 49 -3.67 -0.97 -6.09
C LEU A 49 -4.63 -0.05 -5.33
N MET A 50 -5.62 0.54 -6.01
CA MET A 50 -6.69 1.31 -5.38
C MET A 50 -7.55 0.44 -4.44
N ILE A 51 -7.88 -0.79 -4.84
CA ILE A 51 -8.59 -1.74 -3.96
C ILE A 51 -7.76 -2.02 -2.71
N SER A 52 -6.45 -2.25 -2.85
CA SER A 52 -5.55 -2.48 -1.70
C SER A 52 -5.52 -1.27 -0.75
N LEU A 53 -5.37 -0.05 -1.28
CA LEU A 53 -5.43 1.20 -0.51
C LEU A 53 -6.78 1.38 0.18
N TYR A 54 -7.89 1.08 -0.50
CA TYR A 54 -9.24 1.17 0.06
C TYR A 54 -9.43 0.19 1.22
N LEU A 55 -9.00 -1.06 1.06
CA LEU A 55 -9.07 -2.08 2.11
C LEU A 55 -8.19 -1.73 3.30
N PHE A 56 -7.02 -1.12 3.05
CA PHE A 56 -6.19 -0.57 4.10
C PHE A 56 -6.93 0.52 4.87
N TYR A 57 -7.49 1.53 4.19
CA TYR A 57 -8.24 2.62 4.82
C TYR A 57 -9.48 2.12 5.59
N GLN A 58 -10.19 1.12 5.06
CA GLN A 58 -11.33 0.51 5.73
C GLN A 58 -10.91 -0.23 7.01
N THR A 59 -9.79 -0.95 6.96
CA THR A 59 -9.24 -1.70 8.10
C THR A 59 -8.77 -0.73 9.18
N ASP A 60 -8.06 0.31 8.76
CA ASP A 60 -7.59 1.42 9.56
C ASP A 60 -8.74 2.15 10.30
N LYS A 61 -9.86 2.44 9.61
CA LYS A 61 -11.07 3.01 10.25
C LYS A 61 -11.72 2.06 11.25
N LYS A 62 -11.80 0.76 10.93
CA LYS A 62 -12.36 -0.26 11.84
C LYS A 62 -11.53 -0.40 13.12
N MET A 63 -10.20 -0.28 13.01
CA MET A 63 -9.31 -0.33 14.17
C MET A 63 -9.50 0.87 15.11
N ILE A 64 -9.71 2.08 14.58
CA ILE A 64 -10.01 3.27 15.40
C ILE A 64 -11.35 3.10 16.13
N GLN A 65 -12.37 2.62 15.44
CA GLN A 65 -13.71 2.50 16.03
C GLN A 65 -13.81 1.43 17.12
N HIS A 66 -12.86 0.49 17.18
CA HIS A 66 -12.82 -0.59 18.19
C HIS A 66 -11.74 -0.35 19.26
N GLU A 67 -11.17 0.86 19.29
CA GLU A 67 -10.07 1.25 20.18
C GLU A 67 -10.51 1.37 21.65
N ASP A 68 -11.79 1.70 21.90
CA ASP A 68 -12.30 1.96 23.25
C ASP A 68 -12.46 0.71 24.15
N HIS A 69 -12.25 -0.51 23.65
CA HIS A 69 -12.67 -1.72 24.38
C HIS A 69 -11.63 -2.81 24.65
N VAL A 70 -10.40 -2.79 24.10
CA VAL A 70 -9.47 -3.94 24.29
C VAL A 70 -7.99 -3.54 24.34
N THR A 71 -7.41 -3.58 25.54
CA THR A 71 -5.99 -3.34 25.87
C THR A 71 -5.00 -4.36 25.28
N ASP A 72 -5.46 -5.57 24.95
CA ASP A 72 -4.63 -6.67 24.43
C ASP A 72 -4.36 -6.64 22.91
N LYS A 73 -4.97 -5.71 22.14
CA LYS A 73 -4.80 -5.62 20.68
C LYS A 73 -3.61 -4.78 20.22
N SER A 74 -2.83 -4.17 21.14
CA SER A 74 -1.77 -3.20 20.80
C SER A 74 -0.64 -3.78 19.94
N TRP A 75 -0.19 -4.99 20.24
CA TRP A 75 0.90 -5.66 19.51
C TRP A 75 0.51 -6.05 18.08
N ASN A 76 -0.70 -6.57 17.90
CA ASN A 76 -1.20 -6.97 16.58
C ASN A 76 -1.43 -5.74 15.68
N ARG A 77 -1.85 -4.62 16.28
CA ARG A 77 -2.00 -3.33 15.63
C ARG A 77 -0.65 -2.71 15.25
N TYR A 78 0.34 -2.75 16.15
CA TYR A 78 1.70 -2.29 15.87
C TYR A 78 2.33 -3.06 14.70
N SER A 79 2.27 -4.39 14.74
CA SER A 79 2.80 -5.25 13.67
C SER A 79 2.12 -4.98 12.32
N PHE A 80 0.79 -4.79 12.30
CA PHE A 80 0.03 -4.42 11.10
C PHE A 80 0.51 -3.09 10.50
N TYR A 81 0.54 -2.01 11.28
CA TYR A 81 0.95 -0.71 10.79
C TYR A 81 2.44 -0.68 10.39
N HIS A 82 3.31 -1.35 11.13
CA HIS A 82 4.73 -1.44 10.80
C HIS A 82 4.96 -2.14 9.44
N ASN A 83 4.27 -3.25 9.18
CA ASN A 83 4.35 -3.95 7.89
C ASN A 83 3.75 -3.10 6.75
N CYS A 84 2.61 -2.44 6.97
CA CYS A 84 2.03 -1.52 5.99
C CYS A 84 2.98 -0.37 5.65
N VAL A 85 3.64 0.23 6.65
CA VAL A 85 4.64 1.30 6.42
C VAL A 85 5.77 0.80 5.53
N GLY A 86 6.35 -0.36 5.84
CA GLY A 86 7.45 -0.92 5.03
C GLY A 86 7.01 -1.19 3.60
N ILE A 87 5.84 -1.80 3.43
CA ILE A 87 5.30 -2.16 2.12
C ILE A 87 4.99 -0.92 1.28
N TYR A 88 4.25 0.06 1.81
CA TYR A 88 3.92 1.29 1.09
C TYR A 88 5.15 2.15 0.82
N PHE A 89 6.18 2.10 1.67
CA PHE A 89 7.44 2.79 1.44
C PHE A 89 8.14 2.24 0.20
N VAL A 90 8.37 0.92 0.18
CA VAL A 90 9.01 0.25 -0.96
C VAL A 90 8.22 0.50 -2.23
N LEU A 91 6.88 0.38 -2.18
CA LEU A 91 6.02 0.61 -3.34
C LEU A 91 6.12 2.05 -3.86
N SER A 92 6.05 3.04 -2.96
CA SER A 92 6.14 4.46 -3.32
C SER A 92 7.48 4.78 -3.99
N VAL A 93 8.59 4.27 -3.43
CA VAL A 93 9.94 4.44 -3.98
C VAL A 93 10.05 3.81 -5.36
N VAL A 94 9.64 2.55 -5.51
CA VAL A 94 9.69 1.85 -6.81
C VAL A 94 8.89 2.59 -7.87
N LEU A 95 7.66 3.00 -7.57
CA LEU A 95 6.81 3.73 -8.52
C LEU A 95 7.34 5.11 -8.87
N PHE A 96 7.98 5.78 -7.91
CA PHE A 96 8.63 7.06 -8.15
C PHE A 96 9.82 6.91 -9.11
N PHE A 97 10.71 5.94 -8.85
CA PHE A 97 11.84 5.66 -9.73
C PHE A 97 11.40 5.25 -11.14
N VAL A 98 10.38 4.39 -11.26
CA VAL A 98 9.85 4.03 -12.57
C VAL A 98 9.32 5.26 -13.30
N SER A 99 8.59 6.15 -12.62
CA SER A 99 8.13 7.40 -13.21
C SER A 99 9.30 8.26 -13.71
N VAL A 100 10.38 8.38 -12.92
CA VAL A 100 11.58 9.16 -13.31
C VAL A 100 12.31 8.53 -14.50
N ILE A 101 12.47 7.21 -14.53
CA ILE A 101 13.14 6.49 -15.62
C ILE A 101 12.38 6.62 -16.94
N TYR A 102 11.05 6.74 -16.90
CA TYR A 102 10.24 6.90 -18.11
C TYR A 102 10.12 8.36 -18.61
N ILE A 103 10.63 9.36 -17.87
CA ILE A 103 10.68 10.76 -18.34
C ILE A 103 11.37 10.91 -19.70
N PRO A 104 12.58 10.37 -19.95
CA PRO A 104 13.23 10.48 -21.26
C PRO A 104 12.43 9.80 -22.40
N PHE A 105 11.54 8.87 -22.07
CA PHE A 105 10.69 8.14 -23.03
C PHE A 105 9.24 8.67 -23.06
N TYR A 106 9.02 9.92 -22.63
CA TYR A 106 7.68 10.50 -22.48
C TYR A 106 6.83 10.36 -23.75
N HIS A 107 7.40 10.73 -24.90
CA HIS A 107 6.71 10.72 -26.20
C HIS A 107 6.54 9.31 -26.79
N ASP A 108 7.39 8.35 -26.40
CA ASP A 108 7.32 6.94 -26.83
C ASP A 108 6.48 6.10 -25.86
N GLY A 109 5.29 6.57 -25.49
CA GLY A 109 4.36 5.84 -24.63
C GLY A 109 4.74 5.80 -23.14
N GLY A 110 5.91 6.32 -22.75
CA GLY A 110 6.32 6.50 -21.35
C GLY A 110 5.38 7.43 -20.58
N GLN A 111 4.67 8.33 -21.26
CA GLN A 111 3.61 9.16 -20.68
C GLN A 111 2.61 8.31 -19.88
N ILE A 112 2.15 7.16 -20.39
CA ILE A 112 1.13 6.35 -19.72
C ILE A 112 1.67 5.82 -18.39
N PHE A 113 2.92 5.34 -18.38
CA PHE A 113 3.56 4.90 -17.13
C PHE A 113 3.66 6.03 -16.12
N ILE A 114 4.06 7.24 -16.54
CA ILE A 114 4.17 8.40 -15.62
C ILE A 114 2.80 8.79 -15.07
N TRP A 115 1.79 8.89 -15.93
CA TRP A 115 0.42 9.28 -15.57
C TRP A 115 -0.24 8.30 -14.59
N TYR A 116 0.11 7.01 -14.63
CA TYR A 116 -0.39 6.03 -13.66
C TYR A 116 0.52 5.85 -12.43
N CYS A 117 1.84 5.87 -12.59
CA CYS A 117 2.78 5.57 -11.51
C CYS A 117 2.99 6.75 -10.56
N ALA A 118 3.07 7.99 -11.09
CA ALA A 118 3.29 9.17 -10.26
C ALA A 118 2.15 9.42 -9.24
N PRO A 119 0.86 9.46 -9.64
CA PRO A 119 -0.21 9.65 -8.66
C PRO A 119 -0.34 8.46 -7.71
N MET A 120 -0.10 7.22 -8.17
CA MET A 120 -0.14 6.04 -7.30
C MET A 120 1.01 6.04 -6.28
N SER A 121 2.21 6.47 -6.67
CA SER A 121 3.33 6.67 -5.74
C SER A 121 2.97 7.66 -4.64
N LEU A 122 2.30 8.75 -5.00
CA LEU A 122 1.87 9.80 -4.07
C LEU A 122 0.77 9.29 -3.11
N LEU A 123 -0.21 8.53 -3.62
CA LEU A 123 -1.24 7.88 -2.79
C LEU A 123 -0.63 6.87 -1.80
N CYS A 124 0.35 6.07 -2.22
CA CYS A 124 1.09 5.19 -1.31
C CYS A 124 1.86 5.98 -0.25
N LEU A 125 2.45 7.12 -0.61
CA LEU A 125 3.16 8.00 0.32
C LEU A 125 2.22 8.60 1.36
N ILE A 126 1.01 9.03 0.96
CA ILE A 126 -0.03 9.50 1.88
C ILE A 126 -0.42 8.39 2.88
N SER A 127 -0.68 7.18 2.39
CA SER A 127 -1.01 6.02 3.25
C SER A 127 0.12 5.67 4.20
N LEU A 128 1.37 5.80 3.76
CA LEU A 128 2.54 5.64 4.61
C LEU A 128 2.60 6.71 5.71
N ILE A 129 2.40 7.99 5.38
CA ILE A 129 2.42 9.09 6.36
C ILE A 129 1.35 8.84 7.42
N ASN A 130 0.14 8.49 6.99
CA ASN A 130 -0.97 8.17 7.89
C ASN A 130 -0.63 6.98 8.81
N SER A 131 -0.06 5.91 8.26
CA SER A 131 0.37 4.73 9.04
C SER A 131 1.45 5.08 10.06
N ARG A 132 2.46 5.88 9.68
CA ARG A 132 3.54 6.33 10.58
C ARG A 132 3.01 7.23 11.70
N LYS A 133 2.10 8.15 11.39
CA LYS A 133 1.48 9.03 12.38
C LYS A 133 0.79 8.21 13.48
N ARG A 134 0.02 7.20 13.09
CA ARG A 134 -0.68 6.28 14.00
C ARG A 134 0.23 5.38 14.81
N LEU A 135 1.33 4.92 14.22
CA LEU A 135 2.36 4.17 14.94
C LEU A 135 3.02 5.02 16.04
N LYS A 136 3.20 6.33 15.78
CA LYS A 136 3.76 7.29 16.74
C LYS A 136 2.78 7.62 17.87
N GLU A 137 1.49 7.79 17.56
CA GLU A 137 0.43 7.97 18.55
C GLU A 137 0.35 6.76 19.50
N ASN A 138 0.35 5.53 18.96
CA ASN A 138 0.37 4.30 19.77
C ASN A 138 1.58 4.16 20.72
N ASN A 139 2.75 4.68 20.34
CA ASN A 139 3.95 4.60 21.20
C ASN A 139 3.93 5.64 22.32
N ASN A 140 3.24 6.77 22.12
CA ASN A 140 3.13 7.83 23.12
C ASN A 140 2.13 7.51 24.25
N ASP A 141 1.22 6.55 24.04
CA ASP A 141 0.26 6.08 25.06
C ASP A 141 0.85 5.02 26.01
N THR A 142 2.15 4.70 25.91
CA THR A 142 2.80 3.87 26.93
C THR A 142 2.88 4.69 28.22
N PRO A 143 2.18 4.32 29.33
CA PRO A 143 2.24 5.10 30.54
C PRO A 143 3.70 5.14 31.01
N ALA A 144 4.15 6.35 31.32
CA ALA A 144 5.42 6.60 31.96
C ALA A 144 5.63 5.56 33.06
N LYS A 145 6.70 4.78 32.95
CA LYS A 145 7.21 3.95 34.03
C LYS A 145 7.34 4.86 35.26
N THR A 146 6.40 4.74 36.19
CA THR A 146 6.52 5.27 37.54
C THR A 146 7.50 4.35 38.26
N GLY A 147 8.51 4.98 38.85
CA GLY A 147 9.68 4.34 39.46
C GLY A 147 9.42 3.66 40.79
#